data_AF-A0A291DR06-F1
#
_entry.id   AF-A0A291DR06-F1
#
_cell.length_a   1.000
_cell.length_b   1.000
_cell.length_c   1.000
_cell.angle_alpha   90.00
_cell.angle_beta   90.00
_cell.angle_gamma   90.00
#
_symmetry.space_group_name_H-M   'P 1'
#
loop_
_entity.id
_entity.type
_entity.pdbx_description
1 polymer ?
#
loop_
_entity_poly.entity_id
_entity_poly.type
_entity_poly.pdbx_seq_one_letter_code
_entity_poly.pdbx_strand_id
1 'polypeptide(L)'
;MSGLTLMMCAFTIVLYLYLLVVRKEIHFLAVERKLSKIAITIFSVMIIGSMLMMGDQLDNQVRGIVSGFVFLSFVLDSRGLALDRIIVHPMSIKGVLYQEIDRVVLFQEKEGQPIKMNYFRKGMRGPLMKFKQPLAELVVFLSEHLNEGTPIDILVDHDQGTND
;
A
#
# COMPACT_ATOMS: atom_id res chain seq x y z
N MET A 1 11.89 -33.46 -5.69
CA MET A 1 11.98 -32.07 -5.19
C MET A 1 12.33 -32.10 -3.72
N SER A 2 13.15 -31.16 -3.26
CA SER A 2 13.51 -31.08 -1.85
C SER A 2 12.34 -30.55 -1.01
N GLY A 3 12.28 -30.94 0.27
CA GLY A 3 11.25 -30.45 1.20
C GLY A 3 11.26 -28.93 1.34
N LEU A 4 12.44 -28.31 1.24
CA LEU A 4 12.61 -26.85 1.26
C LEU A 4 11.92 -26.17 0.06
N THR A 5 12.08 -26.70 -1.16
CA THR A 5 11.41 -26.16 -2.35
C THR A 5 9.89 -26.22 -2.20
N LEU A 6 9.36 -27.33 -1.66
CA LEU A 6 7.92 -27.48 -1.43
C LEU A 6 7.38 -26.50 -0.39
N MET A 7 8.15 -26.28 0.70
CA MET A 7 7.83 -25.26 1.70
C MET A 7 7.81 -23.84 1.10
N MET A 8 8.76 -23.51 0.24
CA MET A 8 8.77 -22.21 -0.45
C MET A 8 7.55 -22.05 -1.36
N CYS A 9 7.16 -23.08 -2.11
CA CYS A 9 5.93 -23.04 -2.92
C CYS A 9 4.69 -22.75 -2.05
N ALA A 10 4.53 -23.49 -0.96
CA ALA A 10 3.41 -23.32 -0.05
C ALA A 10 3.39 -21.92 0.58
N PHE A 11 4.55 -21.44 1.05
CA PHE A 11 4.70 -20.08 1.57
C PHE A 11 4.28 -19.03 0.54
N THR A 12 4.74 -19.13 -0.71
CA THR A 12 4.39 -18.17 -1.76
C THR A 12 2.90 -18.17 -2.04
N ILE A 13 2.24 -19.33 -2.07
CA ILE A 13 0.77 -19.41 -2.23
C ILE A 13 0.07 -18.67 -1.09
N VAL A 14 0.45 -18.96 0.17
CA VAL A 14 -0.13 -18.32 1.36
C VAL A 14 0.10 -16.81 1.33
N LEU A 15 1.30 -16.37 0.94
CA LEU A 15 1.64 -14.95 0.80
C LEU A 15 0.71 -14.23 -0.18
N TYR A 16 0.49 -14.80 -1.37
CA TYR A 16 -0.40 -14.21 -2.36
C TYR A 16 -1.84 -14.14 -1.86
N LEU A 17 -2.34 -15.21 -1.24
CA LEU A 17 -3.68 -15.22 -0.65
C LEU A 17 -3.82 -14.15 0.43
N TYR A 18 -2.84 -14.05 1.33
CA TYR A 18 -2.80 -13.03 2.38
C TYR A 18 -2.85 -11.61 1.80
N LEU A 19 -1.99 -11.30 0.81
CA LEU A 19 -1.96 -9.98 0.18
C LEU A 19 -3.28 -9.64 -0.52
N LEU A 20 -3.94 -10.61 -1.15
CA LEU A 20 -5.25 -10.42 -1.77
C LEU A 20 -6.35 -10.15 -0.74
N VAL A 21 -6.32 -10.82 0.41
CA VAL A 21 -7.27 -10.57 1.51
C VAL A 21 -7.07 -9.16 2.07
N VAL A 22 -5.84 -8.79 2.43
CA VAL A 22 -5.52 -7.45 2.95
C VAL A 22 -5.94 -6.36 1.98
N ARG A 23 -5.71 -6.57 0.68
CA ARG A 23 -6.12 -5.60 -0.34
C ARG A 23 -7.64 -5.42 -0.41
N LYS A 24 -8.42 -6.46 -0.14
CA LYS A 24 -9.90 -6.38 -0.10
C LYS A 24 -10.42 -5.64 1.13
N GLU A 25 -9.67 -5.62 2.23
CA GLU A 25 -10.05 -4.88 3.46
C GLU A 25 -9.88 -3.36 3.32
N ILE A 26 -9.08 -2.90 2.37
CA ILE A 26 -8.83 -1.47 2.14
C ILE A 26 -10.04 -0.85 1.44
N HIS A 27 -10.74 0.03 2.13
CA HIS A 27 -11.88 0.79 1.60
C HIS A 27 -11.40 1.94 0.69
N PHE A 28 -10.44 2.74 1.16
CA PHE A 28 -9.80 3.78 0.35
C PHE A 28 -8.36 3.41 0.02
N LEU A 29 -8.13 2.99 -1.23
CA LEU A 29 -6.79 2.65 -1.70
C LEU A 29 -5.94 3.90 -1.92
N ALA A 30 -4.73 3.91 -1.35
CA ALA A 30 -3.76 4.97 -1.58
C ALA A 30 -3.15 4.88 -2.99
N VAL A 31 -2.78 6.02 -3.55
CA VAL A 31 -2.15 6.12 -4.87
C VAL A 31 -0.75 5.52 -4.81
N GLU A 32 -0.58 4.55 -5.71
CA GLU A 32 0.60 3.72 -5.86
C GLU A 32 1.67 4.41 -6.72
N ARG A 33 2.95 4.17 -6.42
CA ARG A 33 4.05 4.62 -7.28
C ARG A 33 4.16 3.70 -8.50
N LYS A 34 3.50 4.07 -9.61
CA LYS A 34 3.49 3.28 -10.87
C LYS A 34 4.87 2.81 -11.32
N LEU A 35 5.89 3.68 -11.26
CA LEU A 35 7.27 3.35 -11.64
C LEU A 35 7.86 2.21 -10.81
N SER A 36 7.59 2.19 -9.49
CA SER A 36 8.08 1.12 -8.61
C SER A 36 7.48 -0.22 -8.99
N LYS A 37 6.16 -0.27 -9.29
CA LYS A 37 5.50 -1.52 -9.70
C LYS A 37 6.04 -2.03 -11.03
N ILE A 38 6.24 -1.14 -12.00
CA ILE A 38 6.80 -1.51 -13.30
C ILE A 38 8.21 -2.09 -13.12
N ALA A 39 9.07 -1.42 -12.33
CA ALA A 39 10.42 -1.90 -12.06
C ALA A 39 10.44 -3.28 -11.38
N ILE A 40 9.60 -3.48 -10.36
CA ILE A 40 9.46 -4.78 -9.66
C ILE A 40 9.00 -5.87 -10.64
N THR A 41 7.99 -5.59 -11.48
CA THR A 41 7.52 -6.56 -12.47
C THR A 41 8.62 -6.95 -13.44
N ILE A 42 9.34 -5.98 -14.01
CA ILE A 42 10.44 -6.24 -14.96
C ILE A 42 11.53 -7.08 -14.29
N PHE A 43 11.94 -6.70 -13.08
CA PHE A 43 12.97 -7.42 -12.32
C PHE A 43 12.55 -8.86 -12.03
N SER A 44 11.28 -9.06 -11.64
CA SER A 44 10.74 -10.39 -11.36
C SER A 44 10.69 -11.27 -12.60
N VAL A 45 10.25 -10.72 -13.74
CA VAL A 45 10.24 -11.42 -15.04
C VAL A 45 11.66 -11.80 -15.47
N MET A 46 12.63 -10.92 -15.25
CA MET A 46 14.04 -11.18 -15.56
C MET A 46 14.59 -12.36 -14.76
N ILE A 47 14.30 -12.43 -13.45
CA ILE A 47 14.70 -13.56 -12.59
C ILE A 47 14.08 -14.87 -13.08
N ILE A 48 12.77 -14.87 -13.37
CA ILE A 48 12.09 -16.07 -13.85
C ILE A 48 12.67 -16.50 -15.21
N GLY A 49 12.89 -15.55 -16.12
CA GLY A 49 13.49 -15.80 -17.43
C GLY A 49 14.90 -16.36 -17.35
N SER A 50 15.76 -15.80 -16.49
CA SER A 50 17.14 -16.30 -16.33
C SER A 50 17.17 -17.74 -15.81
N MET A 51 16.25 -18.08 -14.90
CA MET A 51 16.16 -19.43 -14.32
C MET A 51 15.65 -20.46 -15.31
N LEU A 52 14.82 -20.07 -16.29
CA LEU A 52 14.38 -20.96 -17.37
C LEU A 52 15.48 -21.25 -18.40
N MET A 53 16.46 -20.34 -18.54
CA MET A 53 17.56 -20.49 -19.48
C MET A 53 18.78 -21.21 -18.91
N MET A 54 18.94 -21.24 -17.59
CA MET A 54 19.89 -22.13 -16.92
C MET A 54 19.34 -23.55 -17.01
N GLY A 55 20.00 -24.41 -17.79
CA GLY A 55 19.68 -25.85 -17.91
C GLY A 55 19.97 -26.65 -16.63
N ASP A 56 19.55 -26.11 -15.50
CA ASP A 56 19.75 -26.60 -14.15
C ASP A 56 18.79 -27.75 -13.80
N GLN A 57 19.08 -28.43 -12.70
CA GLN A 57 18.17 -29.43 -12.14
C GLN A 57 16.79 -28.81 -11.82
N LEU A 58 15.73 -29.59 -12.06
CA LEU A 58 14.33 -29.17 -11.87
C LEU A 58 14.05 -28.53 -10.49
N ASP A 59 14.71 -28.99 -9.43
CA ASP A 59 14.54 -28.42 -8.08
C ASP A 59 15.06 -26.97 -7.98
N ASN A 60 16.19 -26.67 -8.63
CA ASN A 60 16.78 -25.33 -8.65
C ASN A 60 15.95 -24.39 -9.52
N GLN A 61 15.50 -24.87 -10.69
CA GLN A 61 14.62 -24.10 -11.58
C GLN A 61 13.33 -23.67 -10.87
N VAL A 62 12.67 -24.60 -10.18
CA VAL A 62 11.43 -24.26 -9.45
C VAL A 62 11.70 -23.30 -8.30
N ARG A 63 12.80 -23.48 -7.56
CA ARG A 63 13.17 -22.53 -6.49
C ARG A 63 13.43 -21.13 -7.04
N GLY A 64 14.08 -21.03 -8.19
CA GLY A 64 14.31 -19.77 -8.89
C GLY A 64 13.01 -19.10 -9.33
N ILE A 65 12.11 -19.86 -9.96
CA ILE A 65 10.79 -19.36 -10.38
C ILE A 65 9.97 -18.88 -9.18
N VAL A 66 9.91 -19.68 -8.11
CA VAL A 66 9.18 -19.35 -6.88
C VAL A 66 9.76 -18.09 -6.23
N SER A 67 11.09 -17.93 -6.24
CA SER A 67 11.74 -16.70 -5.76
C SER A 67 11.33 -15.49 -6.59
N GLY A 68 11.25 -15.64 -7.92
CA GLY A 68 10.71 -14.61 -8.82
C GLY A 68 9.26 -14.22 -8.48
N PHE A 69 8.41 -15.19 -8.14
CA PHE A 69 7.05 -14.92 -7.66
C PHE A 69 7.01 -14.21 -6.31
N VAL A 70 7.92 -14.54 -5.38
CA VAL A 70 8.04 -13.79 -4.11
C VAL A 70 8.41 -12.33 -4.38
N PHE A 71 9.31 -12.04 -5.33
CA PHE A 71 9.57 -10.66 -5.73
C PHE A 71 8.37 -10.00 -6.42
N LEU A 72 7.65 -10.75 -7.26
CA LEU A 72 6.48 -10.24 -7.94
C LEU A 72 5.33 -9.92 -6.97
N SER A 73 5.27 -10.56 -5.80
CA SER A 73 4.23 -10.31 -4.80
C SER A 73 4.25 -8.87 -4.29
N PHE A 74 5.40 -8.18 -4.29
CA PHE A 74 5.50 -6.77 -3.91
C PHE A 74 4.70 -5.83 -4.83
N VAL A 75 4.31 -6.29 -6.02
CA VAL A 75 3.37 -5.54 -6.89
C VAL A 75 1.97 -5.48 -6.27
N LEU A 76 1.61 -6.48 -5.45
CA LEU A 76 0.34 -6.51 -4.73
C LEU A 76 0.38 -5.71 -3.42
N ASP A 77 1.53 -5.14 -3.05
CA ASP A 77 1.61 -4.29 -1.87
C ASP A 77 0.64 -3.13 -2.02
N SER A 78 -0.30 -3.08 -1.07
CA SER A 78 -1.39 -2.12 -1.07
C SER A 78 -1.37 -1.38 0.27
N ARG A 79 -1.70 -0.09 0.21
CA ARG A 79 -1.79 0.80 1.37
C ARG A 79 -3.09 1.58 1.28
N GLY A 80 -3.60 2.03 2.41
CA GLY A 80 -4.83 2.82 2.42
C GLY A 80 -5.55 2.82 3.75
N LEU A 81 -6.84 3.16 3.69
CA LEU A 81 -7.73 3.22 4.84
C LEU A 81 -8.64 2.00 4.83
N ALA A 82 -8.56 1.19 5.87
CA ALA A 82 -9.55 0.16 6.20
C ALA A 82 -10.54 0.72 7.24
N LEU A 83 -11.62 0.00 7.54
CA LEU A 83 -12.65 0.47 8.47
C LEU A 83 -12.14 0.71 9.89
N ASP A 84 -11.20 -0.09 10.38
CA ASP A 84 -10.72 -0.01 11.77
C ASP A 84 -9.28 0.55 11.91
N ARG A 85 -8.55 0.65 10.79
CA ARG A 85 -7.13 1.03 10.79
C ARG A 85 -6.67 1.67 9.48
N ILE A 86 -5.58 2.41 9.59
CA ILE A 86 -4.73 2.80 8.46
C ILE A 86 -3.74 1.67 8.15
N ILE A 87 -3.75 1.17 6.93
CA ILE A 87 -2.82 0.16 6.42
C ILE A 87 -1.66 0.87 5.71
N VAL A 88 -0.54 0.98 6.42
CA VAL A 88 0.71 1.57 5.92
C VAL A 88 1.55 0.59 5.11
N HIS A 89 1.45 -0.70 5.44
CA HIS A 89 2.14 -1.78 4.77
C HIS A 89 1.31 -3.06 4.96
N PRO A 90 1.11 -3.89 3.93
CA PRO A 90 0.23 -5.06 4.05
C PRO A 90 0.76 -6.11 5.04
N MET A 91 2.08 -6.19 5.21
CA MET A 91 2.70 -7.07 6.24
C MET A 91 2.61 -6.51 7.67
N SER A 92 2.09 -5.30 7.87
CA SER A 92 1.88 -4.76 9.21
C SER A 92 0.56 -5.30 9.77
N ILE A 93 0.65 -6.37 10.57
CA ILE A 93 -0.50 -7.13 11.10
C ILE A 93 -1.59 -6.26 11.75
N LYS A 94 -1.20 -5.14 12.40
CA LYS A 94 -2.15 -4.28 13.12
C LYS A 94 -2.45 -2.95 12.43
N GLY A 95 -1.72 -2.58 11.38
CA GLY A 95 -1.78 -1.22 10.84
C GLY A 95 -1.59 -0.15 11.93
N VAL A 96 -2.20 1.02 11.74
CA VAL A 96 -2.36 2.05 12.78
C VAL A 96 -3.84 2.22 13.06
N LEU A 97 -4.27 1.92 14.28
CA LEU A 97 -5.68 2.06 14.66
C LEU A 97 -6.07 3.52 14.71
N TYR A 98 -7.30 3.86 14.30
CA TYR A 98 -7.79 5.24 14.34
C TYR A 98 -7.78 5.83 15.75
N GLN A 99 -7.96 4.98 16.76
CA GLN A 99 -7.92 5.35 18.18
C GLN A 99 -6.55 5.89 18.63
N GLU A 100 -5.49 5.60 17.88
CA GLU A 100 -4.12 6.03 18.19
C GLU A 100 -3.73 7.30 17.45
N ILE A 101 -4.65 7.90 16.68
CA ILE A 101 -4.37 9.07 15.84
C ILE A 101 -4.72 10.34 16.60
N ASP A 102 -3.71 11.19 16.77
CA ASP A 102 -3.85 12.47 17.47
C ASP A 102 -4.38 13.57 16.55
N ARG A 103 -4.08 13.48 15.25
CA ARG A 103 -4.40 14.52 14.25
C ARG A 103 -4.30 13.97 12.84
N VAL A 104 -5.18 14.43 11.94
CA VAL A 104 -5.08 14.18 10.49
C VAL A 104 -5.00 15.51 9.75
N VAL A 105 -4.16 15.55 8.71
CA VAL A 105 -4.04 16.71 7.81
C VAL A 105 -4.29 16.24 6.39
N LEU A 106 -5.29 16.86 5.75
CA LEU A 106 -5.66 16.66 4.35
C LEU A 106 -5.26 17.91 3.57
N PHE A 107 -4.46 17.72 2.53
CA PHE A 107 -4.05 18.80 1.63
C PHE A 107 -4.46 18.49 0.20
N GLN A 108 -5.18 19.42 -0.40
CA GLN A 108 -5.53 19.37 -1.81
C GLN A 108 -4.98 20.61 -2.53
N GLU A 109 -4.06 20.37 -3.45
CA GLU A 109 -3.34 21.41 -4.19
C GLU A 109 -4.26 22.07 -5.22
N LYS A 110 -5.02 21.27 -5.98
CA LYS A 110 -6.07 21.73 -6.91
C LYS A 110 -7.20 20.72 -6.94
N GLU A 111 -8.42 21.19 -7.24
CA GLU A 111 -9.56 20.30 -7.45
C GLU A 111 -9.24 19.28 -8.56
N GLY A 112 -9.60 18.01 -8.34
CA GLY A 112 -9.26 16.90 -9.25
C GLY A 112 -7.84 16.32 -9.09
N GLN A 113 -6.94 16.93 -8.30
CA GLN A 113 -5.66 16.30 -7.96
C GLN A 113 -5.77 15.35 -6.75
N PRO A 114 -4.87 14.35 -6.64
CA PRO A 114 -4.86 13.46 -5.48
C PRO A 114 -4.64 14.22 -4.16
N ILE A 115 -5.50 13.93 -3.19
CA ILE A 115 -5.44 14.51 -1.85
C ILE A 115 -4.28 13.89 -1.09
N LYS A 116 -3.40 14.73 -0.57
CA LYS A 116 -2.24 14.35 0.24
C LYS A 116 -2.69 14.28 1.70
N MET A 117 -2.63 13.10 2.30
CA MET A 117 -2.96 12.90 3.71
C MET A 117 -1.72 12.57 4.53
N ASN A 118 -1.57 13.25 5.66
CA ASN A 118 -0.70 12.84 6.75
C ASN A 118 -1.54 12.61 8.00
N TYR A 119 -1.05 11.74 8.88
CA TYR A 119 -1.60 11.57 10.22
C TYR A 119 -0.46 11.66 11.24
N PHE A 120 -0.81 11.98 12.48
CA PHE A 120 0.11 12.07 13.59
C PHE A 120 -0.28 11.10 14.69
N ARG A 121 0.71 10.45 15.28
CA ARG A 121 0.56 9.55 16.41
C ARG A 121 1.72 9.76 17.37
N LYS A 122 1.41 9.99 18.65
CA LYS A 122 2.40 10.27 19.71
C LYS A 122 3.37 11.38 19.29
N GLY A 123 2.85 12.42 18.63
CA GLY A 123 3.65 13.54 18.10
C GLY A 123 4.52 13.23 16.87
N MET A 124 4.51 11.98 16.36
CA MET A 124 5.26 11.58 15.17
C MET A 124 4.38 11.62 13.92
N ARG A 125 4.94 12.11 12.81
CA ARG A 125 4.26 12.11 11.51
C ARG A 125 4.35 10.73 10.85
N GLY A 126 3.21 10.20 10.46
CA GLY A 126 3.10 9.00 9.62
C GLY A 126 3.61 9.22 8.19
N PRO A 127 3.68 8.16 7.38
CA PRO A 127 4.02 8.29 5.97
C PRO A 127 2.91 9.00 5.19
N LEU A 128 3.33 9.79 4.21
CA LEU A 128 2.42 10.50 3.32
C LEU A 128 1.62 9.50 2.46
N MET A 129 0.30 9.57 2.55
CA MET A 129 -0.60 8.87 1.66
C MET A 129 -1.25 9.84 0.68
N LYS A 130 -1.63 9.33 -0.48
CA LYS A 130 -2.32 10.09 -1.51
C LYS A 130 -3.59 9.37 -1.89
N PHE A 131 -4.70 10.06 -2.06
CA PHE A 131 -6.00 9.47 -2.39
C PHE A 131 -6.60 10.16 -3.60
N LYS A 132 -7.34 9.44 -4.44
CA LYS A 132 -8.04 10.03 -5.62
C LYS A 132 -9.49 10.35 -5.34
N GLN A 133 -10.00 9.85 -4.22
CA GLN A 133 -11.38 10.01 -3.81
C GLN A 133 -11.68 11.47 -3.48
N PRO A 134 -12.94 11.90 -3.60
CA PRO A 134 -13.34 13.25 -3.23
C PRO A 134 -12.97 13.59 -1.78
N LEU A 135 -12.61 14.85 -1.55
CA LEU A 135 -12.23 15.33 -0.22
C LEU A 135 -13.36 15.14 0.80
N ALA A 136 -14.59 15.42 0.39
CA ALA A 136 -15.77 15.22 1.23
C ALA A 136 -15.91 13.77 1.69
N GLU A 137 -15.74 12.78 0.80
CA GLU A 137 -15.82 11.36 1.15
C GLU A 137 -14.75 10.96 2.18
N LEU A 138 -13.52 11.43 2.01
CA LEU A 138 -12.44 11.16 2.96
C LEU A 138 -12.71 11.81 4.32
N VAL A 139 -13.22 13.04 4.35
CA VAL A 139 -13.53 13.75 5.60
C VAL A 139 -14.64 13.05 6.35
N VAL A 140 -15.73 12.69 5.68
CA VAL A 140 -16.85 11.94 6.28
C VAL A 140 -16.35 10.63 6.85
N PHE A 141 -15.63 9.84 6.06
CA PHE A 141 -15.07 8.59 6.53
C PHE A 141 -14.16 8.75 7.74
N LEU A 142 -13.24 9.73 7.72
CA LEU A 142 -12.36 9.96 8.86
C LEU A 142 -13.13 10.42 10.09
N SER A 143 -14.16 11.27 9.94
CA SER A 143 -14.99 11.71 11.06
C SER A 143 -15.78 10.58 11.72
N GLU A 144 -16.17 9.55 10.96
CA GLU A 144 -16.91 8.39 11.47
C GLU A 144 -16.01 7.38 12.21
N HIS A 145 -14.72 7.35 11.88
CA HIS A 145 -13.81 6.30 12.36
C HIS A 145 -12.74 6.80 13.35
N LEU A 146 -12.41 8.09 13.36
CA LEU A 146 -11.52 8.70 14.35
C LEU A 146 -12.23 8.88 15.70
N ASN A 147 -11.45 9.04 16.77
CA ASN A 147 -12.01 9.38 18.08
C ASN A 147 -12.72 10.74 18.02
N GLU A 148 -13.75 10.90 18.84
CA GLU A 148 -14.40 12.21 19.02
C GLU A 148 -13.38 13.26 19.46
N GLY A 149 -13.42 14.42 18.79
CA GLY A 149 -12.49 15.52 19.06
C GLY A 149 -11.12 15.40 18.38
N THR A 150 -10.82 14.33 17.64
CA THR A 150 -9.59 14.27 16.83
C THR A 150 -9.66 15.34 15.72
N PRO A 151 -8.70 16.29 15.65
CA PRO A 151 -8.68 17.33 14.64
C PRO A 151 -8.38 16.78 13.24
N ILE A 152 -9.19 17.20 12.27
CA ILE A 152 -8.99 16.98 10.83
C ILE A 152 -8.75 18.35 10.20
N ASP A 153 -7.50 18.68 9.90
CA ASP A 153 -7.16 19.94 9.25
C ASP A 153 -7.23 19.80 7.74
N ILE A 154 -7.99 20.68 7.10
CA ILE A 154 -8.16 20.69 5.66
C ILE A 154 -7.45 21.93 5.11
N LEU A 155 -6.45 21.70 4.27
CA LEU A 155 -5.67 22.73 3.59
C LEU A 155 -6.00 22.67 2.10
N VAL A 156 -6.72 23.66 1.61
CA VAL A 156 -7.03 23.81 0.19
C VAL A 156 -6.29 25.04 -0.32
N ASP A 157 -5.46 24.87 -1.35
CA ASP A 157 -4.86 26.00 -2.03
C ASP A 157 -5.90 26.57 -3.00
N HIS A 158 -6.65 27.58 -2.54
CA HIS A 158 -7.41 28.41 -3.45
C HIS A 158 -6.42 29.37 -4.09
N ASP A 159 -6.21 29.26 -5.41
CA ASP A 159 -5.60 30.30 -6.25
C ASP A 159 -6.44 31.59 -6.12
N GLN A 160 -6.36 32.30 -4.99
CA GLN A 160 -6.75 33.70 -4.84
C GLN A 160 -5.51 34.55 -5.13
N GLY A 161 -5.15 34.60 -6.40
CA GLY A 161 -4.29 35.63 -6.97
C GLY A 161 -5.14 36.62 -7.74
N THR A 162 -5.71 37.59 -7.03
CA THR A 162 -6.08 38.89 -7.59
C THR A 162 -4.83 39.51 -8.22
N ASN A 163 -4.78 39.55 -9.55
CA ASN A 163 -3.97 40.53 -10.27
C ASN A 163 -4.90 41.71 -10.59
N ASP A 164 -4.93 42.69 -9.69
CA ASP A 164 -5.25 44.08 -10.04
C ASP A 164 -3.94 44.79 -10.42
#